data_AF-A0A1F9XQ93-F1
#
_entry.id   AF-A0A1F9XQ93-F1
#
_cell.length_a   1.000
_cell.length_b   1.000
_cell.length_c   1.000
_cell.angle_alpha   90.00
_cell.angle_beta   90.00
_cell.angle_gamma   90.00
#
_symmetry.space_group_name_H-M   'P 1'
#
loop_
_entity.id
_entity.type
_entity.pdbx_description
1 polymer ?
#
loop_
_entity_poly.entity_id
_entity_poly.type
_entity_poly.pdbx_seq_one_letter_code
_entity_poly.pdbx_strand_id
1 'polypeptide(L)'
;MHDFRNRPLKNIAVLSSVASPLFLPASKETFAKMNDAINALFLSAVAENNSLNAVASDNFHLITQNFTPGDDGWGITDGSYIQITVGGLKLTDAGVRLPPRMSHLNDFHYDAELLDGCIRCLMNGEDSLRKRIFSSLQWVAYSYDNDPRFPYHSRILLLMVAFEILGAYPGSFTAMTFAKWLDETWNTPEERKTLSLAKSKPGSYSPLGWWGMDFYSLRNDIVHNKKDINELRVFDEHGREYFKTGFFVFTECVKELLSKQGLYKKSENAGLLRAWRLSERDSQDNKL
;
A
#
# COMPACT_ATOMS: atom_id res chain seq x y z
N MET A 1 4.82 24.13 -24.44
CA MET A 1 4.64 23.45 -23.13
C MET A 1 3.25 23.81 -22.64
N HIS A 2 2.27 22.92 -22.73
CA HIS A 2 0.90 23.23 -22.30
C HIS A 2 0.86 23.33 -20.77
N ASP A 3 0.30 24.42 -20.24
CA ASP A 3 0.07 24.57 -18.81
C ASP A 3 -1.11 23.68 -18.38
N PHE A 4 -0.78 22.45 -17.99
CA PHE A 4 -1.75 21.48 -17.50
C PHE A 4 -2.28 21.83 -16.10
N ARG A 5 -1.64 22.76 -15.36
CA ARG A 5 -1.97 23.09 -13.97
C ARG A 5 -3.28 23.85 -13.82
N ASN A 6 -3.79 24.42 -14.91
CA ASN A 6 -5.02 25.21 -14.93
C ASN A 6 -6.19 24.49 -15.61
N ARG A 7 -6.05 23.20 -15.96
CA ARG A 7 -7.15 22.44 -16.56
C ARG A 7 -8.03 21.83 -15.45
N PRO A 8 -9.36 21.95 -15.55
CA PRO A 8 -10.26 21.29 -14.62
C PRO A 8 -10.06 19.76 -14.67
N LEU A 9 -10.15 19.12 -13.50
CA LEU A 9 -10.16 17.66 -13.40
C LEU A 9 -11.29 17.09 -14.28
N LYS A 10 -10.94 16.13 -15.14
CA LYS A 10 -11.91 15.46 -16.02
C LYS A 10 -12.58 14.26 -15.36
N ASN A 11 -11.92 13.64 -14.39
CA ASN A 11 -12.34 12.39 -13.76
C ASN A 11 -12.41 12.61 -12.23
N ILE A 12 -13.58 12.97 -11.72
CA ILE A 12 -13.88 13.02 -10.28
C ILE A 12 -14.93 11.96 -10.00
N ALA A 13 -14.65 11.04 -9.09
CA ALA A 13 -15.67 10.15 -8.54
C ALA A 13 -16.34 10.84 -7.34
N VAL A 14 -17.64 11.09 -7.43
CA VAL A 14 -18.43 11.62 -6.31
C VAL A 14 -19.17 10.46 -5.66
N LEU A 15 -18.91 10.21 -4.39
CA LEU A 15 -19.58 9.17 -3.62
C LEU A 15 -20.49 9.81 -2.56
N SER A 16 -21.79 9.53 -2.64
CA SER A 16 -22.74 9.85 -1.57
C SER A 16 -22.80 8.71 -0.57
N SER A 17 -22.72 9.03 0.71
CA SER A 17 -22.85 8.08 1.82
C SER A 17 -24.26 7.50 1.96
N VAL A 18 -25.26 8.08 1.27
CA VAL A 18 -26.66 7.67 1.36
C VAL A 18 -27.28 7.64 -0.04
N ALA A 19 -27.92 6.52 -0.40
CA ALA A 19 -28.83 6.44 -1.54
C ALA A 19 -30.18 7.17 -1.28
N SER A 20 -30.30 7.81 -0.12
CA SER A 20 -31.49 8.54 0.30
C SER A 20 -31.43 9.98 -0.20
N PRO A 21 -32.55 10.56 -0.68
CA PRO A 21 -32.64 11.97 -1.05
C PRO A 21 -32.42 12.94 0.13
N LEU A 22 -32.24 12.42 1.36
CA LEU A 22 -32.17 13.21 2.59
C LEU A 22 -30.76 13.72 2.96
N PHE A 23 -29.71 13.39 2.19
CA PHE A 23 -28.32 13.84 2.43
C PHE A 23 -27.92 13.83 3.90
N LEU A 24 -28.18 12.72 4.60
CA LEU A 24 -27.88 12.61 6.02
C LEU A 24 -26.36 12.73 6.25
N PRO A 25 -25.92 13.39 7.34
CA PRO A 25 -24.51 13.45 7.69
C PRO A 25 -23.89 12.05 7.78
N ALA A 26 -22.73 11.86 7.14
CA ALA A 26 -21.99 10.62 7.24
C ALA A 26 -21.47 10.41 8.67
N SER A 27 -21.63 9.19 9.19
CA SER A 27 -21.10 8.83 10.51
C SER A 27 -19.57 8.67 10.47
N LYS A 28 -18.92 8.68 11.65
CA LYS A 28 -17.49 8.34 11.75
C LYS A 28 -17.18 6.95 11.20
N GLU A 29 -18.07 5.99 11.41
CA GLU A 29 -17.94 4.63 10.87
C GLU A 29 -18.03 4.62 9.35
N THR A 30 -18.90 5.44 8.77
CA THR A 30 -19.02 5.62 7.33
C THR A 30 -17.71 6.15 6.74
N PHE A 31 -17.12 7.18 7.35
CA PHE A 31 -15.83 7.71 6.90
C PHE A 31 -14.69 6.69 7.05
N ALA A 32 -14.68 5.89 8.12
CA ALA A 32 -13.72 4.80 8.27
C ALA A 32 -13.83 3.79 7.12
N LYS A 33 -15.04 3.33 6.79
CA LYS A 33 -15.28 2.41 5.66
C LYS A 33 -14.90 3.01 4.30
N MET A 34 -15.13 4.31 4.11
CA MET A 34 -14.70 5.02 2.90
C MET A 34 -13.18 5.04 2.78
N ASN A 35 -12.46 5.35 3.86
CA ASN A 35 -11.00 5.28 3.87
C ASN A 35 -10.49 3.87 3.61
N ASP A 36 -11.12 2.84 4.18
CA ASP A 36 -10.78 1.44 3.92
C ASP A 36 -10.93 1.08 2.43
N ALA A 37 -12.05 1.47 1.81
CA ALA A 37 -12.29 1.24 0.38
C ALA A 37 -11.29 1.99 -0.50
N ILE A 38 -10.93 3.21 -0.13
CA ILE A 38 -9.91 4.03 -0.81
C ILE A 38 -8.53 3.37 -0.70
N ASN A 39 -8.16 2.86 0.48
CA ASN A 39 -6.91 2.14 0.69
C ASN A 39 -6.83 0.84 -0.11
N ALA A 40 -7.96 0.14 -0.29
CA ALA A 40 -8.03 -1.00 -1.21
C ALA A 40 -7.81 -0.59 -2.67
N LEU A 41 -8.47 0.47 -3.12
CA LEU A 41 -8.28 1.00 -4.47
C LEU A 41 -6.83 1.45 -4.72
N PHE A 42 -6.23 2.14 -3.74
CA PHE A 42 -4.83 2.52 -3.74
C PHE A 42 -3.91 1.30 -3.91
N LEU A 43 -4.09 0.26 -3.09
CA LEU A 43 -3.27 -0.96 -3.19
C LEU A 43 -3.37 -1.58 -4.60
N SER A 44 -4.60 -1.74 -5.11
CA SER A 44 -4.85 -2.31 -6.44
C SER A 44 -4.25 -1.48 -7.57
N ALA A 45 -4.27 -0.16 -7.47
CA ALA A 45 -3.69 0.72 -8.48
C ALA A 45 -2.16 0.72 -8.42
N VAL A 46 -1.56 0.78 -7.23
CA VAL A 46 -0.09 0.71 -7.07
C VAL A 46 0.45 -0.66 -7.46
N ALA A 47 -0.32 -1.74 -7.30
CA ALA A 47 0.06 -3.07 -7.79
C ALA A 47 0.26 -3.12 -9.31
N GLU A 48 -0.42 -2.24 -10.07
CA GLU A 48 -0.31 -2.09 -11.53
C GLU A 48 0.60 -0.92 -11.97
N ASN A 49 1.29 -0.27 -11.02
CA ASN A 49 2.17 0.86 -11.32
C ASN A 49 3.26 0.46 -12.32
N ASN A 50 3.44 1.31 -13.33
CA ASN A 50 4.52 1.21 -14.30
C ASN A 50 5.05 2.61 -14.65
N SER A 51 6.09 2.67 -15.49
CA SER A 51 6.74 3.93 -15.86
C SER A 51 5.84 4.92 -16.60
N LEU A 52 4.73 4.46 -17.21
CA LEU A 52 3.80 5.30 -17.96
C LEU A 52 2.57 5.70 -17.14
N ASN A 53 2.18 4.88 -16.17
CA ASN A 53 1.01 5.07 -15.31
C ASN A 53 1.40 4.81 -13.85
N ALA A 54 2.11 5.77 -13.25
CA ALA A 54 2.50 5.71 -11.84
C ALA A 54 1.52 6.53 -11.00
N VAL A 55 0.89 5.87 -10.02
CA VAL A 55 0.09 6.49 -8.96
C VAL A 55 0.85 6.49 -7.63
N ALA A 56 0.59 7.49 -6.80
CA ALA A 56 1.05 7.62 -5.42
C ALA A 56 -0.16 7.69 -4.47
N SER A 57 0.06 7.68 -3.17
CA SER A 57 -1.05 7.80 -2.20
C SER A 57 -1.81 9.11 -2.33
N ASP A 58 -1.14 10.18 -2.80
CA ASP A 58 -1.75 11.47 -3.10
C ASP A 58 -2.96 11.36 -4.04
N ASN A 59 -2.94 10.39 -4.98
CA ASN A 59 -4.05 10.18 -5.92
C ASN A 59 -5.33 9.65 -5.24
N PHE A 60 -5.26 9.22 -3.98
CA PHE A 60 -6.33 8.51 -3.26
C PHE A 60 -6.74 9.25 -1.98
N HIS A 61 -6.75 10.58 -2.01
CA HIS A 61 -7.20 11.36 -0.85
C HIS A 61 -8.72 11.47 -0.79
N LEU A 62 -9.31 11.11 0.36
CA LEU A 62 -10.71 11.38 0.64
C LEU A 62 -10.91 12.86 0.95
N ILE A 63 -11.53 13.59 0.02
CA ILE A 63 -11.95 14.97 0.25
C ILE A 63 -13.40 14.95 0.72
N THR A 64 -13.63 15.45 1.92
CA THR A 64 -14.98 15.56 2.50
C THR A 64 -15.38 17.02 2.57
N GLN A 65 -16.61 17.31 2.13
CA GLN A 65 -17.19 18.63 2.24
C GLN A 65 -18.63 18.53 2.73
N ASN A 66 -18.98 19.37 3.71
CA ASN A 66 -20.37 19.57 4.10
C ASN A 66 -21.03 20.52 3.09
N PHE A 67 -22.25 20.19 2.66
CA PHE A 67 -23.03 21.02 1.74
C PHE A 67 -24.28 21.54 2.43
N THR A 68 -24.59 22.81 2.17
CA THR A 68 -25.88 23.40 2.52
C THR A 68 -26.68 23.56 1.23
N PRO A 69 -27.89 22.98 1.10
CA PRO A 69 -28.69 23.16 -0.11
C PRO A 69 -28.89 24.65 -0.46
N GLY A 70 -28.57 25.03 -1.69
CA GLY A 70 -28.63 26.42 -2.16
C GLY A 70 -27.34 27.24 -1.96
N ASP A 71 -26.34 26.68 -1.29
CA ASP A 71 -25.00 27.26 -1.15
C ASP A 71 -24.03 26.62 -2.15
N ASP A 72 -23.38 27.44 -2.98
CA ASP A 72 -22.33 27.02 -3.93
C ASP A 72 -20.91 27.19 -3.35
N GLY A 73 -20.84 27.64 -2.09
CA GLY A 73 -19.63 27.78 -1.32
C GLY A 73 -18.96 26.44 -1.04
N TRP A 74 -17.64 26.42 -1.17
CA TRP A 74 -16.83 25.30 -0.76
C TRP A 74 -15.53 25.73 -0.11
N GLY A 75 -14.94 24.76 0.59
CA GLY A 75 -13.64 24.91 1.20
C GLY A 75 -12.82 23.65 1.01
N ILE A 76 -11.52 23.84 0.85
CA ILE A 76 -10.54 22.76 0.82
C ILE A 76 -9.78 22.82 2.12
N THR A 77 -9.73 21.70 2.83
CA THR A 77 -8.84 21.52 3.97
C THR A 77 -7.62 20.72 3.52
N ASP A 78 -6.44 21.24 3.80
CA ASP A 78 -5.17 20.56 3.56
C ASP A 78 -4.34 20.50 4.86
N GLY A 79 -3.40 19.58 4.92
CA GLY A 79 -2.54 19.33 6.07
C GLY A 79 -2.98 18.15 6.94
N SER A 80 -1.99 17.42 7.47
CA SER A 80 -2.20 16.24 8.32
C SER A 80 -2.10 16.54 9.82
N TYR A 81 -1.20 17.46 10.22
CA TYR A 81 -1.01 17.88 11.62
C TYR A 81 -1.58 19.29 11.88
N ILE A 82 -1.16 20.27 11.07
CA ILE A 82 -1.76 21.61 11.05
C ILE A 82 -2.67 21.65 9.84
N GLN A 83 -3.98 21.65 10.10
CA GLN A 83 -4.99 21.73 9.05
C GLN A 83 -5.27 23.18 8.71
N ILE A 84 -5.12 23.52 7.43
CA ILE A 84 -5.45 24.83 6.88
C ILE A 84 -6.67 24.65 5.99
N THR A 85 -7.75 25.36 6.31
CA THR A 85 -8.96 25.39 5.47
C THR A 85 -8.98 26.69 4.68
N VAL A 86 -8.97 26.56 3.35
CA VAL A 86 -9.23 27.66 2.42
C VAL A 86 -10.71 27.61 2.06
N GLY A 87 -11.51 28.51 2.65
CA GLY A 87 -12.95 28.64 2.40
C GLY A 87 -13.31 29.80 1.47
N GLY A 88 -14.61 29.99 1.23
CA GLY A 88 -15.13 31.08 0.39
C GLY A 88 -14.90 30.88 -1.11
N LEU A 89 -14.52 29.66 -1.52
CA LEU A 89 -14.45 29.28 -2.92
C LEU A 89 -15.86 29.03 -3.43
N LYS A 90 -16.16 29.32 -4.69
CA LYS A 90 -17.39 28.86 -5.33
C LYS A 90 -17.10 27.65 -6.20
N LEU A 91 -18.04 26.72 -6.30
CA LEU A 91 -17.91 25.53 -7.15
C LEU A 91 -17.65 25.92 -8.62
N THR A 92 -18.16 27.07 -9.05
CA THR A 92 -17.97 27.65 -10.39
C THR A 92 -16.59 28.29 -10.60
N ASP A 93 -15.97 28.78 -9.53
CA ASP A 93 -14.82 29.68 -9.60
C ASP A 93 -13.50 28.95 -9.35
N ALA A 94 -13.54 27.86 -8.60
CA ALA A 94 -12.36 27.07 -8.29
C ALA A 94 -12.44 25.73 -9.01
N GLY A 95 -11.72 25.63 -10.13
CA GLY A 95 -11.38 24.31 -10.66
C GLY A 95 -10.60 23.55 -9.59
N VAL A 96 -11.03 22.35 -9.24
CA VAL A 96 -10.26 21.45 -8.37
C VAL A 96 -8.92 21.22 -9.07
N ARG A 97 -7.84 21.78 -8.51
CA ARG A 97 -6.49 21.63 -9.06
C ARG A 97 -5.85 20.40 -8.46
N LEU A 98 -5.19 19.61 -9.31
CA LEU A 98 -4.27 18.60 -8.85
C LEU A 98 -3.14 19.29 -8.07
N PRO A 99 -2.78 18.81 -6.87
CA PRO A 99 -1.56 19.20 -6.19
C PRO A 99 -0.38 19.08 -7.17
N PRO A 100 0.60 20.01 -7.12
CA PRO A 100 1.72 20.04 -8.06
C PRO A 100 2.53 18.74 -8.15
N ARG A 101 2.44 17.89 -7.10
CA ARG A 101 3.13 16.62 -6.96
C ARG A 101 2.37 15.41 -7.51
N MET A 102 1.11 15.55 -7.95
CA MET A 102 0.38 14.44 -8.55
C MET A 102 0.73 14.30 -10.04
N SER A 103 1.03 13.08 -10.47
CA SER A 103 1.15 12.75 -11.89
C SER A 103 -0.21 12.90 -12.58
N HIS A 104 -0.20 13.44 -13.81
CA HIS A 104 -1.36 13.31 -14.69
C HIS A 104 -1.38 11.87 -15.21
N LEU A 105 -2.43 11.13 -14.88
CA LEU A 105 -2.63 9.78 -15.39
C LEU A 105 -3.16 9.86 -16.82
N ASN A 106 -2.47 9.20 -17.75
CA ASN A 106 -2.96 9.04 -19.12
C ASN A 106 -4.15 8.07 -19.15
N ASP A 107 -4.05 7.00 -18.36
CA ASP A 107 -5.12 6.04 -18.09
C ASP A 107 -5.03 5.56 -16.64
N PHE A 108 -6.14 5.11 -16.07
CA PHE A 108 -6.21 4.61 -14.69
C PHE A 108 -6.35 3.09 -14.71
N HIS A 109 -5.29 2.39 -14.30
CA HIS A 109 -5.26 0.93 -14.20
C HIS A 109 -5.20 0.48 -12.75
N TYR A 110 -5.80 -0.68 -12.46
CA TYR A 110 -5.78 -1.31 -11.15
C TYR A 110 -6.02 -2.82 -11.26
N ASP A 111 -5.48 -3.58 -10.31
CA ASP A 111 -5.74 -5.02 -10.16
C ASP A 111 -7.18 -5.23 -9.66
N ALA A 112 -8.08 -5.52 -10.61
CA ALA A 112 -9.52 -5.65 -10.34
C ALA A 112 -9.86 -6.86 -9.46
N GLU A 113 -9.10 -7.95 -9.56
CA GLU A 113 -9.30 -9.14 -8.72
C GLU A 113 -8.88 -8.86 -7.28
N LEU A 114 -7.75 -8.16 -7.09
CA LEU A 114 -7.31 -7.73 -5.76
C LEU A 114 -8.33 -6.77 -5.15
N LEU A 115 -8.85 -5.82 -5.93
CA LEU A 115 -9.83 -4.86 -5.46
C LEU A 115 -11.11 -5.57 -5.00
N ASP A 116 -11.65 -6.48 -5.82
CA ASP A 116 -12.81 -7.29 -5.47
C ASP A 116 -12.57 -8.10 -4.19
N GLY A 117 -11.41 -8.73 -4.05
CA GLY A 117 -11.03 -9.45 -2.82
C GLY A 117 -11.01 -8.56 -1.58
N CYS A 118 -10.44 -7.37 -1.67
CA CYS A 118 -10.45 -6.38 -0.59
C CYS A 118 -11.87 -5.91 -0.25
N ILE A 119 -12.72 -5.62 -1.25
CA ILE A 119 -14.11 -5.19 -1.04
C ILE A 119 -14.92 -6.30 -0.35
N ARG A 120 -14.77 -7.56 -0.76
CA ARG A 120 -15.39 -8.71 -0.09
C ARG A 120 -14.92 -8.83 1.36
N CYS A 121 -13.64 -8.55 1.64
CA CYS A 121 -13.13 -8.50 3.02
C CYS A 121 -13.74 -7.37 3.84
N LEU A 122 -13.89 -6.19 3.25
CA LEU A 122 -14.52 -5.04 3.92
C LEU A 122 -15.97 -5.35 4.33
N MET A 123 -16.72 -5.99 3.41
CA MET A 123 -18.15 -6.30 3.61
C MET A 123 -18.37 -7.53 4.49
N ASN A 124 -17.62 -8.61 4.26
CA ASN A 124 -17.93 -9.95 4.78
C ASN A 124 -16.75 -10.61 5.52
N GLY A 125 -15.60 -9.96 5.61
CA GLY A 125 -14.42 -10.52 6.27
C GLY A 125 -14.57 -10.60 7.79
N GLU A 126 -13.83 -11.52 8.41
CA GLU A 126 -13.68 -11.58 9.86
C GLU A 126 -13.16 -10.24 10.38
N ASP A 127 -13.74 -9.71 11.47
CA ASP A 127 -13.41 -8.39 11.99
C ASP A 127 -11.91 -8.24 12.32
N SER A 128 -11.29 -9.29 12.86
CA SER A 128 -9.86 -9.29 13.21
C SER A 128 -8.98 -9.15 11.96
N LEU A 129 -9.28 -9.92 10.90
CA LEU A 129 -8.54 -9.88 9.64
C LEU A 129 -8.79 -8.58 8.91
N ARG A 130 -10.05 -8.14 8.83
CA ARG A 130 -10.43 -6.87 8.20
C ARG A 130 -9.64 -5.72 8.81
N LYS A 131 -9.66 -5.59 10.14
CA LYS A 131 -8.91 -4.54 10.84
C LYS A 131 -7.42 -4.62 10.54
N ARG A 132 -6.81 -5.81 10.55
CA ARG A 132 -5.39 -6.00 10.24
C ARG A 132 -5.06 -5.54 8.82
N ILE A 133 -5.80 -6.02 7.83
CA ILE A 133 -5.58 -5.66 6.42
C ILE A 133 -5.72 -4.15 6.27
N PHE A 134 -6.87 -3.56 6.58
CA PHE A 134 -7.09 -2.14 6.29
C PHE A 134 -6.22 -1.19 7.12
N SER A 135 -5.91 -1.54 8.38
CA SER A 135 -4.93 -0.78 9.15
C SER A 135 -3.55 -0.86 8.51
N SER A 136 -3.10 -2.04 8.06
CA SER A 136 -1.81 -2.16 7.38
C SER A 136 -1.78 -1.41 6.04
N LEU A 137 -2.87 -1.41 5.27
CA LEU A 137 -2.96 -0.66 4.00
C LEU A 137 -2.82 0.84 4.21
N GLN A 138 -3.35 1.38 5.31
CA GLN A 138 -3.17 2.79 5.66
C GLN A 138 -1.67 3.14 5.83
N TRP A 139 -0.88 2.26 6.47
CA TRP A 139 0.57 2.47 6.62
C TRP A 139 1.32 2.33 5.30
N VAL A 140 0.88 1.43 4.41
CA VAL A 140 1.41 1.36 3.05
C VAL A 140 1.10 2.65 2.30
N ALA A 141 -0.10 3.20 2.41
CA ALA A 141 -0.44 4.49 1.80
C ALA A 141 0.50 5.60 2.28
N TYR A 142 0.79 5.69 3.57
CA TYR A 142 1.76 6.66 4.09
C TYR A 142 3.18 6.46 3.53
N SER A 143 3.58 5.22 3.27
CA SER A 143 4.90 4.94 2.67
C SER A 143 5.02 5.40 1.19
N TYR A 144 3.89 5.66 0.53
CA TYR A 144 3.78 6.10 -0.86
C TYR A 144 3.46 7.59 -1.02
N ASP A 145 3.59 8.40 0.04
CA ASP A 145 3.44 9.86 -0.05
C ASP A 145 4.47 10.45 -1.02
N ASN A 146 4.05 11.32 -1.95
CA ASN A 146 4.94 11.87 -2.98
C ASN A 146 5.62 13.19 -2.57
N ASP A 147 5.80 13.46 -1.27
CA ASP A 147 6.62 14.57 -0.80
C ASP A 147 8.11 14.29 -1.07
N PRO A 148 8.82 15.13 -1.84
CA PRO A 148 10.25 14.95 -2.13
C PRO A 148 11.13 15.07 -0.87
N ARG A 149 10.61 15.63 0.22
CA ARG A 149 11.29 15.71 1.51
C ARG A 149 11.10 14.44 2.33
N PHE A 150 10.23 13.53 1.90
CA PHE A 150 9.98 12.27 2.60
C PHE A 150 11.10 11.27 2.30
N PRO A 151 11.99 10.98 3.27
CA PRO A 151 13.18 10.19 3.01
C PRO A 151 12.85 8.74 2.64
N TYR A 152 13.68 8.16 1.78
CA TYR A 152 13.51 6.77 1.33
C TYR A 152 13.45 5.76 2.50
N HIS A 153 14.34 5.90 3.49
CA HIS A 153 14.36 5.01 4.65
C HIS A 153 13.07 5.10 5.49
N SER A 154 12.40 6.26 5.54
CA SER A 154 11.11 6.40 6.20
C SER A 154 10.03 5.57 5.52
N ARG A 155 10.09 5.42 4.19
CA ARG A 155 9.17 4.55 3.43
C ARG A 155 9.34 3.08 3.83
N ILE A 156 10.59 2.62 3.97
CA ILE A 156 10.91 1.27 4.46
C ILE A 156 10.37 1.06 5.88
N LEU A 157 10.56 2.03 6.78
CA LEU A 157 10.04 1.93 8.15
C LEU A 157 8.51 1.80 8.18
N LEU A 158 7.80 2.65 7.43
CA LEU A 158 6.33 2.60 7.38
C LEU A 158 5.82 1.28 6.76
N LEU A 159 6.51 0.77 5.74
CA LEU A 159 6.19 -0.53 5.16
C LEU A 159 6.45 -1.69 6.13
N MET A 160 7.49 -1.63 6.96
CA MET A 160 7.72 -2.61 8.03
C MET A 160 6.61 -2.55 9.09
N VAL A 161 6.15 -1.35 9.47
CA VAL A 161 4.99 -1.19 10.37
C VAL A 161 3.74 -1.82 9.76
N ALA A 162 3.53 -1.66 8.45
CA ALA A 162 2.42 -2.32 7.75
C ALA A 162 2.50 -3.85 7.88
N PHE A 163 3.68 -4.45 7.69
CA PHE A 163 3.89 -5.88 7.89
C PHE A 163 3.66 -6.34 9.33
N GLU A 164 4.10 -5.57 10.33
CA GLU A 164 3.87 -5.85 11.75
C GLU A 164 2.38 -5.95 12.07
N ILE A 165 1.61 -4.98 11.58
CA ILE A 165 0.14 -4.92 11.74
C ILE A 165 -0.52 -6.06 10.97
N LEU A 166 -0.10 -6.30 9.73
CA LEU A 166 -0.65 -7.37 8.90
C LEU A 166 -0.40 -8.74 9.55
N GLY A 167 0.78 -8.98 10.11
CA GLY A 167 1.17 -10.23 10.78
C GLY A 167 0.47 -10.48 12.11
N ALA A 168 0.06 -9.43 12.84
CA ALA A 168 -0.62 -9.48 14.15
C ALA A 168 0.09 -10.37 15.19
N TYR A 169 1.38 -10.13 15.38
CA TYR A 169 2.22 -10.92 16.27
C TYR A 169 1.91 -10.68 17.76
N PRO A 170 1.58 -11.74 18.53
CA PRO A 170 1.47 -11.63 19.98
C PRO A 170 2.89 -11.67 20.59
N GLY A 171 3.59 -10.53 20.60
CA GLY A 171 4.89 -10.41 21.28
C GLY A 171 5.89 -9.52 20.55
N SER A 172 7.17 -9.68 20.90
CA SER A 172 8.25 -8.94 20.25
C SER A 172 8.39 -9.37 18.80
N PHE A 173 8.11 -8.45 17.89
CA PHE A 173 8.36 -8.65 16.48
C PHE A 173 9.87 -8.50 16.22
N THR A 174 10.52 -9.60 15.86
CA THR A 174 11.96 -9.72 15.59
C THR A 174 12.19 -10.19 14.16
N ALA A 175 13.44 -10.08 13.66
CA ALA A 175 13.82 -10.62 12.34
C ALA A 175 13.41 -12.10 12.18
N MET A 176 13.65 -12.89 13.23
CA MET A 176 13.37 -14.32 13.25
C MET A 176 11.86 -14.62 13.19
N THR A 177 11.04 -13.86 13.91
CA THR A 177 9.58 -14.02 13.88
C THR A 177 8.99 -13.54 12.56
N PHE A 178 9.54 -12.47 11.97
CA PHE A 178 9.10 -11.98 10.67
C PHE A 178 9.45 -12.96 9.54
N ALA A 179 10.66 -13.51 9.53
CA ALA A 179 11.04 -14.53 8.56
C ALA A 179 10.18 -15.80 8.68
N LYS A 180 9.94 -16.25 9.91
CA LYS A 180 9.05 -17.38 10.18
C LYS A 180 7.63 -17.09 9.69
N TRP A 181 7.13 -15.88 9.90
CA TRP A 181 5.82 -15.46 9.41
C TRP A 181 5.68 -15.61 7.90
N LEU A 182 6.65 -15.07 7.16
CA LEU A 182 6.65 -15.11 5.70
C LEU A 182 6.65 -16.55 5.22
N ASP A 183 7.49 -17.39 5.83
CA ASP A 183 7.57 -18.80 5.49
C ASP A 183 6.27 -19.57 5.81
N GLU A 184 5.63 -19.31 6.94
CA GLU A 184 4.34 -19.92 7.31
C GLU A 184 3.19 -19.40 6.45
N THR A 185 3.26 -18.15 6.01
CA THR A 185 2.24 -17.55 5.19
C THR A 185 2.30 -18.09 3.76
N TRP A 186 3.51 -18.30 3.21
CA TRP A 186 3.72 -18.69 1.80
C TRP A 186 3.92 -20.16 1.53
N ASN A 187 4.70 -20.85 2.37
CA ASN A 187 5.10 -22.22 2.05
C ASN A 187 4.06 -23.19 2.60
N THR A 188 3.79 -24.25 1.86
CA THR A 188 3.00 -25.40 2.32
C THR A 188 3.69 -26.11 3.49
N PRO A 189 2.95 -26.85 4.35
CA PRO A 189 3.57 -27.68 5.38
C PRO A 189 4.64 -28.64 4.84
N GLU A 190 4.47 -29.16 3.64
CA GLU A 190 5.39 -30.07 2.95
C GLU A 190 6.68 -29.37 2.50
N GLU A 191 6.57 -28.17 1.91
CA GLU A 191 7.72 -27.34 1.56
C GLU A 191 8.51 -26.94 2.81
N ARG A 192 7.82 -26.61 3.91
CA ARG A 192 8.46 -26.31 5.20
C ARG A 192 9.20 -27.51 5.79
N LYS A 193 8.65 -28.73 5.67
CA LYS A 193 9.34 -29.97 6.07
C LYS A 193 10.59 -30.21 5.23
N THR A 194 10.56 -29.89 3.95
CA THR A 194 11.73 -30.02 3.07
C THR A 194 12.83 -29.02 3.47
N LEU A 195 12.45 -27.78 3.79
CA LEU A 195 13.35 -26.76 4.32
C LEU A 195 13.94 -27.17 5.68
N SER A 196 13.16 -27.77 6.57
CA SER A 196 13.64 -28.21 7.89
C SER A 196 14.56 -29.44 7.84
N LEU A 197 14.33 -30.35 6.89
CA LEU A 197 15.18 -31.52 6.65
C LEU A 197 16.52 -31.16 5.99
N ALA A 198 16.59 -30.03 5.28
CA ALA A 198 17.77 -29.66 4.51
C ALA A 198 19.02 -29.39 5.36
N LYS A 199 18.95 -28.98 6.64
CA LYS A 199 20.14 -28.87 7.52
C LYS A 199 19.85 -28.98 9.01
N SER A 200 20.69 -29.77 9.67
CA SER A 200 20.99 -29.86 11.11
C SER A 200 21.60 -28.58 11.73
N LYS A 201 21.25 -27.39 11.24
CA LYS A 201 21.61 -26.10 11.86
C LYS A 201 20.35 -25.28 12.15
N PRO A 202 20.28 -24.56 13.28
CA PRO A 202 19.18 -23.64 13.55
C PRO A 202 19.10 -22.58 12.43
N GLY A 203 17.96 -22.49 11.74
CA GLY A 203 17.65 -21.38 10.81
C GLY A 203 17.57 -21.71 9.30
N SER A 204 16.90 -22.79 8.87
CA SER A 204 16.63 -23.00 7.43
C SER A 204 15.36 -22.26 6.98
N TYR A 205 15.50 -20.96 6.70
CA TYR A 205 14.45 -20.16 6.08
C TYR A 205 14.41 -20.37 4.56
N SER A 206 13.23 -20.17 3.95
CA SER A 206 13.13 -20.05 2.48
C SER A 206 13.86 -18.78 1.99
N PRO A 207 14.12 -18.61 0.69
CA PRO A 207 14.66 -17.35 0.16
C PRO A 207 13.85 -16.12 0.59
N LEU A 208 12.52 -16.25 0.69
CA LEU A 208 11.65 -15.18 1.18
C LEU A 208 11.84 -14.93 2.68
N GLY A 209 12.02 -15.98 3.48
CA GLY A 209 12.31 -15.86 4.90
C GLY A 209 13.68 -15.21 5.16
N TRP A 210 14.71 -15.56 4.39
CA TRP A 210 16.02 -14.89 4.44
C TRP A 210 15.91 -13.40 4.07
N TRP A 211 15.23 -13.09 2.97
CA TRP A 211 14.95 -11.70 2.62
C TRP A 211 14.18 -10.96 3.74
N GLY A 212 13.22 -11.63 4.39
CA GLY A 212 12.51 -11.08 5.53
C GLY A 212 13.46 -10.71 6.67
N MET A 213 14.42 -11.57 7.00
CA MET A 213 15.44 -11.24 8.01
C MET A 213 16.30 -10.04 7.60
N ASP A 214 16.69 -9.96 6.33
CA ASP A 214 17.49 -8.84 5.82
C ASP A 214 16.70 -7.53 5.82
N PHE A 215 15.44 -7.56 5.37
CA PHE A 215 14.54 -6.42 5.36
C PHE A 215 14.27 -5.91 6.78
N TYR A 216 14.08 -6.82 7.74
CA TYR A 216 13.93 -6.45 9.15
C TYR A 216 15.23 -5.87 9.74
N SER A 217 16.37 -6.46 9.39
CA SER A 217 17.68 -5.96 9.82
C SER A 217 17.93 -4.55 9.27
N LEU A 218 17.52 -4.27 8.04
CA LEU A 218 17.54 -2.93 7.46
C LEU A 218 16.70 -1.95 8.29
N ARG A 219 15.49 -2.32 8.71
CA ARG A 219 14.69 -1.49 9.64
C ARG A 219 15.43 -1.21 10.95
N ASN A 220 16.08 -2.21 11.54
CA ASN A 220 16.86 -2.01 12.76
C ASN A 220 18.04 -1.06 12.54
N ASP A 221 18.74 -1.21 11.43
CA ASP A 221 19.83 -0.31 11.07
C ASP A 221 19.32 1.13 10.97
N ILE A 222 18.17 1.34 10.29
CA ILE A 222 17.57 2.67 10.09
C ILE A 222 17.24 3.31 11.44
N VAL A 223 16.56 2.57 12.32
CA VAL A 223 16.17 3.06 13.66
C VAL A 223 17.38 3.40 14.52
N HIS A 224 18.49 2.68 14.38
CA HIS A 224 19.72 2.92 15.13
C HIS A 224 20.70 3.86 14.43
N ASN A 225 20.30 4.50 13.32
CA ASN A 225 21.10 5.46 12.57
C ASN A 225 22.53 4.96 12.28
N LYS A 226 22.66 3.71 11.82
CA LYS A 226 23.98 3.18 11.43
C LYS A 226 24.50 3.97 10.23
N LYS A 227 25.81 4.31 10.26
CA LYS A 227 26.44 5.27 9.32
C LYS A 227 26.26 4.96 7.83
N ASP A 228 26.03 3.69 7.47
CA ASP A 228 26.04 3.23 6.07
C ASP A 228 24.67 3.28 5.37
N ILE A 229 23.64 3.82 6.01
CA ILE A 229 22.26 3.79 5.48
C ILE A 229 22.01 4.90 4.46
N ASN A 230 22.71 6.03 4.61
CA ASN A 230 22.43 7.22 3.82
C ASN A 230 22.87 7.11 2.35
N GLU A 231 23.65 6.08 1.96
CA GLU A 231 24.22 5.99 0.61
C GLU A 231 24.10 4.60 -0.07
N LEU A 232 23.89 3.49 0.65
CA LEU A 232 24.19 2.16 0.07
C LEU A 232 23.11 1.07 0.18
N ARG A 233 22.08 1.21 1.01
CA ARG A 233 21.10 0.12 1.24
C ARG A 233 19.72 0.38 0.62
N VAL A 234 19.68 1.04 -0.54
CA VAL A 234 18.47 1.11 -1.37
C VAL A 234 18.20 -0.24 -2.01
N PHE A 235 19.26 -0.95 -2.38
CA PHE A 235 19.19 -2.24 -3.05
C PHE A 235 19.66 -3.38 -2.15
N ASP A 236 19.10 -4.57 -2.36
CA ASP A 236 19.59 -5.81 -1.76
C ASP A 236 20.83 -6.36 -2.49
N GLU A 237 21.35 -7.51 -2.04
CA GLU A 237 22.53 -8.15 -2.63
C GLU A 237 22.36 -8.58 -4.09
N HIS A 238 21.11 -8.64 -4.58
CA HIS A 238 20.78 -8.96 -5.96
C HIS A 238 20.52 -7.70 -6.82
N GLY A 239 20.68 -6.50 -6.26
CA GLY A 239 20.43 -5.23 -6.95
C GLY A 239 18.95 -4.88 -7.05
N ARG A 240 18.09 -5.46 -6.21
CA ARG A 240 16.65 -5.14 -6.19
C ARG A 240 16.36 -4.10 -5.14
N GLU A 241 15.51 -3.16 -5.47
CA GLU A 241 15.15 -2.07 -4.58
C GLU A 241 14.28 -2.58 -3.41
N TYR A 242 14.73 -2.37 -2.16
CA TYR A 242 14.07 -2.89 -0.96
C TYR A 242 12.63 -2.43 -0.81
N PHE A 243 12.33 -1.16 -1.09
CA PHE A 243 10.96 -0.64 -0.95
C PHE A 243 10.02 -1.28 -1.97
N LYS A 244 10.42 -1.35 -3.25
CA LYS A 244 9.64 -1.95 -4.32
C LYS A 244 9.41 -3.45 -4.06
N THR A 245 10.47 -4.18 -3.72
CA THR A 245 10.37 -5.61 -3.38
C THR A 245 9.51 -5.82 -2.14
N GLY A 246 9.66 -4.99 -1.11
CA GLY A 246 8.85 -5.06 0.10
C GLY A 246 7.37 -4.82 -0.17
N PHE A 247 7.03 -3.83 -0.99
CA PHE A 247 5.65 -3.56 -1.38
C PHE A 247 5.06 -4.73 -2.16
N PHE A 248 5.82 -5.30 -3.10
CA PHE A 248 5.40 -6.50 -3.83
C PHE A 248 5.10 -7.66 -2.87
N VAL A 249 6.03 -7.98 -1.96
CA VAL A 249 5.83 -9.04 -0.95
C VAL A 249 4.62 -8.74 -0.06
N PHE A 250 4.41 -7.48 0.32
CA PHE A 250 3.26 -7.05 1.11
C PHE A 250 1.93 -7.28 0.37
N THR A 251 1.85 -6.87 -0.90
CA THR A 251 0.66 -7.08 -1.74
C THR A 251 0.33 -8.56 -1.87
N GLU A 252 1.36 -9.38 -2.10
CA GLU A 252 1.21 -10.83 -2.09
C GLU A 252 0.69 -11.33 -0.73
N CYS A 253 1.25 -10.85 0.40
CA CYS A 253 0.77 -11.12 1.77
C CYS A 253 -0.73 -10.90 1.94
N VAL A 254 -1.23 -9.78 1.41
CA VAL A 254 -2.67 -9.48 1.41
C VAL A 254 -3.45 -10.49 0.55
N LYS A 255 -3.01 -10.78 -0.67
CA LYS A 255 -3.66 -11.76 -1.57
C LYS A 255 -3.80 -13.15 -0.93
N GLU A 256 -2.74 -13.63 -0.27
CA GLU A 256 -2.75 -14.94 0.40
C GLU A 256 -3.71 -14.97 1.59
N LEU A 257 -3.72 -13.92 2.41
CA LEU A 257 -4.65 -13.82 3.55
C LEU A 257 -6.11 -13.77 3.08
N LEU A 258 -6.40 -13.02 2.02
CA LEU A 258 -7.72 -13.00 1.40
C LEU A 258 -8.09 -14.38 0.81
N SER A 259 -7.13 -15.06 0.19
CA SER A 259 -7.35 -16.38 -0.40
C SER A 259 -7.65 -17.46 0.64
N LYS A 260 -6.95 -17.44 1.78
CA LYS A 260 -7.20 -18.33 2.93
C LYS A 260 -8.62 -18.19 3.50
N GLN A 261 -9.26 -17.04 3.30
CA GLN A 261 -10.66 -16.79 3.67
C GLN A 261 -11.66 -17.05 2.53
N GLY A 262 -11.20 -17.51 1.36
CA GLY A 262 -12.05 -17.68 0.18
C GLY A 262 -12.53 -16.37 -0.45
N LEU A 263 -11.90 -15.23 -0.12
CA LEU A 263 -12.28 -13.91 -0.60
C LEU A 263 -11.55 -13.53 -1.90
N TYR A 264 -10.41 -14.17 -2.18
CA TYR A 264 -9.58 -13.94 -3.37
C TYR A 264 -9.23 -15.27 -4.06
N LYS A 265 -9.42 -15.33 -5.38
CA LYS A 265 -9.04 -16.47 -6.19
C LYS A 265 -7.61 -16.29 -6.67
N LYS A 266 -6.68 -16.99 -6.02
CA LYS A 266 -5.28 -17.00 -6.45
C LYS A 266 -5.19 -17.72 -7.79
N SER A 267 -4.63 -17.07 -8.81
CA SER A 267 -4.36 -17.76 -10.08
C SER A 267 -3.31 -18.85 -9.85
N GLU A 268 -3.48 -20.02 -10.45
CA GLU A 268 -2.55 -21.15 -10.31
C GLU A 268 -1.11 -20.80 -10.76
N ASN A 269 -0.96 -19.71 -11.54
CA ASN A 269 0.31 -19.21 -12.04
C ASN A 269 0.98 -18.13 -11.17
N ALA A 270 0.32 -17.62 -10.12
CA ALA A 270 0.82 -16.53 -9.25
C ALA A 270 1.69 -17.05 -8.09
N GLY A 271 2.64 -17.94 -8.38
CA GLY A 271 3.63 -18.37 -7.39
C GLY A 271 4.69 -17.28 -7.18
N LEU A 272 4.90 -16.87 -5.93
CA LEU A 272 5.91 -15.87 -5.55
C LEU A 272 7.32 -16.27 -6.00
N LEU A 273 7.64 -17.57 -6.10
CA LEU A 273 8.87 -18.07 -6.72
C LEU A 273 9.03 -17.71 -8.20
N ARG A 274 7.93 -17.60 -8.95
CA ARG A 274 7.96 -17.17 -10.36
C ARG A 274 8.12 -15.67 -10.45
N ALA A 275 7.40 -14.88 -9.65
CA ALA A 275 7.55 -13.43 -9.61
C ALA A 275 8.91 -12.98 -9.06
N TRP A 276 9.41 -13.67 -8.04
CA TRP A 276 10.76 -13.52 -7.48
C TRP A 276 11.83 -13.80 -8.55
N ARG A 277 11.71 -14.91 -9.29
CA ARG A 277 12.59 -15.25 -10.43
C ARG A 277 12.42 -14.32 -11.64
N LEU A 278 11.26 -13.70 -11.83
CA LEU A 278 11.04 -12.70 -12.89
C LEU A 278 11.73 -11.38 -12.53
N SER A 279 11.73 -10.97 -11.25
CA SER A 279 12.50 -9.81 -10.78
C SER A 279 14.03 -10.00 -10.92
N GLU A 280 14.50 -11.25 -10.90
CA GLU A 280 15.89 -11.60 -11.20
C GLU A 280 16.24 -11.46 -12.70
N ARG A 281 15.24 -11.52 -13.60
CA ARG A 281 15.45 -11.30 -15.05
C ARG A 281 15.48 -9.80 -15.41
N ASP A 282 14.53 -9.02 -14.89
CA ASP A 282 14.47 -7.58 -15.18
C ASP A 282 15.71 -6.81 -14.65
N SER A 283 16.37 -7.33 -13.62
CA SER A 283 17.63 -6.79 -13.09
C SER A 283 18.87 -7.19 -13.91
N GLN A 284 18.78 -8.21 -14.76
CA GLN A 284 19.83 -8.54 -15.75
C GLN A 284 19.71 -7.68 -17.00
N ASP A 285 18.49 -7.37 -17.44
CA ASP A 285 18.24 -6.56 -18.65
C ASP A 285 18.57 -5.07 -18.47
N ASN A 286 18.57 -4.57 -17.23
CA ASN A 286 19.00 -3.19 -16.90
C ASN A 286 20.51 -3.03 -16.64
N LYS A 287 21.32 -4.08 -16.87
CA LYS A 287 22.79 -4.05 -16.78
C LYS A 287 23.48 -3.98 -18.15
N LEU A 288 22.73 -3.80 -19.23
CA LEU A 288 23.21 -3.56 -20.60
C LEU A 288 23.02 -2.10 -21.01
#